data_AF-A0A5A8F8T2-F1
#
_entry.id   AF-A0A5A8F8T2-F1
#
_cell.length_a   1.000
_cell.length_b   1.000
_cell.length_c   1.000
_cell.angle_alpha   90.00
_cell.angle_beta   90.00
_cell.angle_gamma   90.00
#
_symmetry.space_group_name_H-M   'P 1'
#
loop_
_entity.id
_entity.type
_entity.pdbx_description
1 polymer ?
#
loop_
_entity_poly.entity_id
_entity_poly.type
_entity_poly.pdbx_seq_one_letter_code
_entity_poly.pdbx_strand_id
1 'polypeptide(L)' 'MKIAMIAASLYTITFCLLILFENNKFCNLILDKIKLVYLGFSTKNLKGIFVGIIWAFFDGFLTGWIIYYLINIFD' A
#
# COMPACT_ATOMS: atom_id res chain seq x y z
N MET A 1 9.01 5.12 15.23
CA MET A 1 7.66 5.68 14.90
C MET A 1 7.66 6.60 13.67
N LYS A 2 8.55 7.60 13.55
CA LYS A 2 8.61 8.48 12.35
C LYS A 2 8.82 7.71 11.03
N ILE A 3 9.74 6.75 11.01
CA ILE A 3 10.03 5.89 9.83
C ILE A 3 8.76 5.13 9.37
N ALA A 4 8.00 4.59 10.31
CA ALA A 4 6.76 3.88 10.02
C ALA A 4 5.69 4.75 9.37
N MET A 5 5.52 5.99 9.86
CA MET A 5 4.58 6.93 9.28
C MET A 5 5.00 7.38 7.86
N ILE A 6 6.29 7.54 7.63
CA ILE A 6 6.83 7.87 6.30
C ILE A 6 6.59 6.72 5.33
N ALA A 7 6.89 5.48 5.73
CA ALA A 7 6.65 4.28 4.93
C ALA A 7 5.16 4.08 4.61
N ALA A 8 4.29 4.22 5.61
CA ALA A 8 2.82 4.17 5.44
C ALA A 8 2.32 5.20 4.42
N SER A 9 2.82 6.43 4.51
CA SER A 9 2.43 7.51 3.59
C SER A 9 2.91 7.25 2.17
N LEU A 10 4.16 6.80 2.00
CA LEU A 10 4.71 6.45 0.68
C LEU A 10 3.91 5.32 0.01
N TYR A 11 3.63 4.24 0.75
CA TYR A 11 2.83 3.11 0.24
C TYR A 11 1.44 3.57 -0.18
N THR A 12 0.81 4.41 0.62
CA THR A 12 -0.51 4.96 0.32
C THR A 12 -0.49 5.81 -0.95
N ILE A 13 0.50 6.70 -1.10
CA ILE A 13 0.65 7.54 -2.30
C ILE A 13 0.91 6.68 -3.54
N THR A 14 1.82 5.70 -3.45
CA THR A 14 2.10 4.78 -4.55
C THR A 14 0.86 3.97 -4.95
N PHE A 15 0.08 3.52 -3.98
CA PHE A 15 -1.18 2.82 -4.24
C PHE A 15 -2.20 3.71 -4.95
N CYS A 16 -2.38 4.95 -4.50
CA CYS A 16 -3.25 5.92 -5.17
C CYS A 16 -2.80 6.19 -6.62
N LEU A 17 -1.50 6.32 -6.87
CA LEU A 17 -0.95 6.47 -8.22
C LEU A 17 -1.25 5.24 -9.08
N LEU A 18 -1.12 4.02 -8.56
CA LEU A 18 -1.45 2.80 -9.28
C LEU A 18 -2.91 2.78 -9.74
N ILE A 19 -3.84 3.22 -8.87
CA ILE A 19 -5.27 3.33 -9.22
C ILE A 19 -5.49 4.37 -10.31
N LEU A 20 -4.89 5.56 -10.19
CA LEU A 20 -5.02 6.63 -11.21
C LEU A 20 -4.52 6.17 -12.59
N PHE A 21 -3.51 5.31 -12.61
CA PHE A 21 -2.94 4.76 -13.84
C PHE A 21 -3.48 3.35 -14.19
N GLU A 22 -4.65 2.93 -13.69
CA GLU A 22 -5.16 1.56 -13.93
C GLU A 22 -5.32 1.22 -15.43
N ASN A 23 -5.51 2.24 -16.28
CA ASN A 23 -5.61 2.07 -17.74
C ASN A 23 -4.31 1.59 -18.40
N ASN A 24 -3.16 1.69 -17.70
CA ASN A 24 -1.91 1.10 -18.16
C ASN A 24 -1.90 -0.40 -17.87
N LYS A 25 -1.61 -1.23 -18.89
CA LYS A 25 -1.52 -2.70 -18.75
C LYS A 25 -0.66 -3.15 -17.57
N PHE A 26 0.46 -2.47 -17.34
CA PHE A 26 1.36 -2.79 -16.24
C PHE A 26 0.75 -2.51 -14.87
N CYS A 27 0.13 -1.34 -14.69
CA CYS A 27 -0.53 -1.00 -13.43
C CYS A 27 -1.73 -1.91 -13.17
N ASN A 28 -2.51 -2.27 -14.20
CA ASN A 28 -3.60 -3.22 -14.07
C ASN A 28 -3.11 -4.60 -13.58
N LEU A 29 -2.01 -5.12 -14.15
CA LEU A 29 -1.40 -6.37 -13.69
C LEU A 29 -0.98 -6.32 -12.22
N ILE A 30 -0.46 -5.19 -11.74
CA ILE A 30 -0.12 -4.99 -10.34
C ILE A 30 -1.39 -4.95 -9.48
N LEU A 31 -2.39 -4.17 -9.90
CA LEU A 31 -3.65 -4.04 -9.17
C LEU A 31 -4.39 -5.37 -9.06
N ASP A 32 -4.34 -6.22 -10.08
CA ASP A 32 -4.92 -7.57 -10.03
C ASP A 32 -4.23 -8.46 -9.00
N LYS A 33 -2.91 -8.35 -8.84
CA LYS A 33 -2.20 -9.03 -7.75
C LYS A 33 -2.61 -8.46 -6.39
N ILE A 34 -2.74 -7.15 -6.27
CA ILE A 34 -3.14 -6.50 -5.01
C ILE A 34 -4.56 -6.92 -4.61
N LYS A 35 -5.50 -7.07 -5.56
CA LYS A 35 -6.86 -7.57 -5.29
C LYS A 35 -6.90 -8.95 -4.63
N LEU A 36 -5.88 -9.79 -4.84
CA LEU A 36 -5.79 -11.11 -4.19
C LEU A 36 -5.42 -11.01 -2.72
N VAL A 37 -4.68 -9.97 -2.33
CA VAL A 37 -4.17 -9.77 -0.97
C VAL A 37 -5.10 -8.85 -0.18
N TYR A 38 -5.56 -7.76 -0.79
CA TYR A 38 -6.38 -6.75 -0.15
C TYR A 38 -7.86 -7.13 -0.25
N LEU A 39 -8.31 -7.94 0.70
CA LEU A 39 -9.70 -8.39 0.77
C LEU A 39 -10.66 -7.20 0.82
N GLY A 40 -11.61 -7.17 -0.11
CA GLY A 40 -12.58 -6.08 -0.25
C GLY A 40 -12.12 -4.91 -1.12
N PHE A 41 -10.87 -4.93 -1.63
CA PHE A 41 -10.41 -3.95 -2.62
C PHE A 41 -11.10 -4.15 -3.97
N SER A 42 -11.60 -3.05 -4.52
CA SER A 42 -12.15 -2.98 -5.87
C SER A 42 -11.99 -1.56 -6.40
N THR A 43 -11.45 -1.41 -7.62
CA THR A 43 -11.33 -0.11 -8.29
C THR A 43 -12.67 0.37 -8.86
N LYS A 44 -13.67 -0.51 -8.97
CA LYS A 44 -15.00 -0.17 -9.51
C LYS A 44 -15.85 0.68 -8.57
N ASN A 45 -15.58 0.62 -7.25
CA ASN A 45 -16.40 1.24 -6.22
C ASN A 45 -15.52 2.07 -5.27
N LEU A 46 -15.96 3.29 -4.92
CA LEU A 46 -15.25 4.16 -3.96
C LEU A 46 -14.96 3.48 -2.61
N LYS A 47 -15.91 2.69 -2.10
CA LYS A 47 -15.72 1.92 -0.86
C LYS A 47 -14.58 0.91 -0.98
N GLY A 48 -14.46 0.24 -2.13
CA GLY A 48 -13.39 -0.73 -2.39
C GLY A 48 -12.03 -0.04 -2.46
N ILE A 49 -11.95 1.12 -3.11
CA ILE A 49 -10.74 1.95 -3.14
C ILE A 49 -10.32 2.36 -1.73
N PHE A 50 -11.27 2.82 -0.91
CA PHE A 50 -10.99 3.24 0.47
C PHE A 50 -10.46 2.08 1.34
N VAL A 51 -11.05 0.89 1.20
CA VAL A 51 -10.55 -0.34 1.86
C VAL A 51 -9.12 -0.64 1.40
N GLY A 52 -8.83 -0.53 0.10
CA GLY A 52 -7.48 -0.72 -0.44
C GLY A 52 -6.47 0.29 0.11
N ILE A 53 -6.88 1.56 0.25
CA ILE A 53 -6.05 2.62 0.84
C ILE A 53 -5.69 2.31 2.30
N ILE A 54 -6.67 1.84 3.09
CA ILE A 54 -6.43 1.44 4.48
C ILE A 54 -5.43 0.28 4.56
N TRP A 55 -5.59 -0.73 3.70
CA TRP A 55 -4.64 -1.84 3.61
C TRP A 55 -3.22 -1.38 3.23
N ALA A 56 -3.10 -0.53 2.20
CA ALA A 56 -1.81 0.02 1.77
C ALA A 56 -1.11 0.81 2.89
N PHE A 57 -1.88 1.61 3.64
CA PHE A 57 -1.38 2.35 4.79
C PHE A 57 -0.87 1.40 5.89
N PHE A 58 -1.65 0.36 6.21
CA PHE A 58 -1.29 -0.62 7.23
C PHE A 58 -0.04 -1.42 6.86
N ASP A 59 0.06 -1.88 5.61
CA ASP A 59 1.26 -2.57 5.09
C ASP A 59 2.51 -1.68 5.17
N GLY A 60 2.40 -0.42 4.75
CA GLY A 60 3.52 0.52 4.83
C GLY A 60 3.91 0.83 6.28
N PHE A 61 2.93 0.90 7.19
CA PHE A 61 3.19 1.09 8.62
C PHE A 61 3.94 -0.10 9.24
N LEU A 62 3.48 -1.32 8.98
CA LEU A 62 4.14 -2.55 9.42
C LEU A 62 5.56 -2.66 8.85
N THR A 63 5.71 -2.40 7.55
CA THR A 63 7.01 -2.43 6.87
C THR A 63 7.98 -1.45 7.52
N GLY A 64 7.56 -0.22 7.79
CA GLY A 64 8.42 0.75 8.45
C GLY A 64 8.70 0.44 9.93
N TRP A 65 7.84 -0.31 10.62
CA TRP A 65 8.14 -0.89 11.92
C TRP A 65 9.24 -1.95 11.83
N ILE A 66 9.13 -2.88 10.87
CA ILE A 66 10.14 -3.92 10.63
C ILE A 66 11.49 -3.30 10.32
N ILE A 67 11.54 -2.31 9.42
CA ILE A 67 12.77 -1.58 9.07
C ILE A 67 13.36 -0.91 10.31
N TYR A 68 12.54 -0.24 11.12
CA TYR A 68 13.00 0.41 12.35
C TYR A 68 13.62 -0.61 13.34
N TYR A 69 12.98 -1.77 13.52
CA TYR A 69 13.52 -2.83 14.36
C TYR A 69 14.83 -3.39 13.80
N LEU A 70 14.94 -3.61 12.49
CA LEU A 70 16.16 -4.10 11.86
C LEU A 70 17.32 -3.13 12.07
N ILE A 71 17.11 -1.83 11.87
CA ILE A 71 18.15 -0.81 12.08
C ILE A 71 18.66 -0.88 13.53
N ASN A 72 17.76 -0.92 14.52
CA ASN A 72 18.12 -1.00 15.93
C ASN A 72 18.80 -2.32 16.37
N ILE A 73 18.73 -3.39 15.56
CA ILE A 73 19.44 -4.65 15.85
C ILE A 73 20.90 -4.58 15.39
N PHE A 74 21.20 -3.77 14.37
CA PHE A 74 22.52 -3.66 13.77
C PHE A 74 23.32 -2.42 14.22
N ASP A 75 22.67 -1.47 14.89
CA ASP A 75 23.30 -0.39 15.68
C ASP A 75 23.58 -0.86 17.12
#